data_AF-A0A367QCK5-F1
#
_entry.id   AF-A0A367QCK5-F1
#
_cell.length_a   1.000
_cell.length_b   1.000
_cell.length_c   1.000
_cell.angle_alpha   90.00
_cell.angle_beta   90.00
_cell.angle_gamma   90.00
#
_symmetry.space_group_name_H-M   'P 1'
#
loop_
_entity.id
_entity.type
_entity.pdbx_description
1 polymer ?
#
loop_
_entity_poly.entity_id
_entity_poly.type
_entity_poly.pdbx_seq_one_letter_code
_entity_poly.pdbx_strand_id
1 'polypeptide(L)'
;MANKINTSHTFHSLQSQVELELLEVLLESEDTTYPWNPTDDESEVYFDELEQQFGMEELLDEEMSTRSQTFYNQLDNLWSEVSNHSYYKCSMEHSLISSLQKSLHTAFAAGVPQGWLNEIATKAAEIFSPQQSMGEQLVQCVQSVLPTWAADDLFVLARPFAYAMRSSESHNMTSVINNVENREWTSLSEIEQAKVSIAIAYYALKQLDSFQSKA
;
A
#
# COMPACT_ATOMS: atom_id res chain seq x y z
N MET A 1 48.03 24.44 -70.80
CA MET A 1 47.43 23.11 -70.60
C MET A 1 48.60 22.13 -70.50
N ALA A 2 49.08 21.83 -69.29
CA ALA A 2 48.76 20.62 -68.50
C ALA A 2 49.31 19.34 -69.20
N ASN A 3 50.16 18.46 -68.65
CA ASN A 3 50.63 18.22 -67.28
C ASN A 3 52.01 17.53 -67.30
N LYS A 4 52.82 17.78 -66.26
CA LYS A 4 53.96 16.94 -65.84
C LYS A 4 53.44 15.61 -65.30
N ILE A 5 54.09 14.50 -65.62
CA ILE A 5 53.99 13.27 -64.83
C ILE A 5 55.41 12.71 -64.64
N ASN A 6 55.92 12.86 -63.42
CA ASN A 6 57.09 12.18 -62.91
C ASN A 6 56.65 10.79 -62.42
N THR A 7 57.16 9.74 -63.06
CA THR A 7 57.17 8.36 -62.56
C THR A 7 58.54 7.82 -63.00
N SER A 8 59.45 7.38 -62.14
CA SER A 8 59.22 6.37 -61.12
C SER A 8 60.32 6.48 -60.05
N HIS A 9 59.95 6.69 -58.79
CA HIS A 9 60.85 6.39 -57.68
C HIS A 9 60.80 4.87 -57.43
N THR A 10 61.98 4.29 -57.53
CA THR A 10 62.32 2.91 -57.23
C THR A 10 61.78 2.49 -55.85
N PHE A 11 60.67 1.74 -55.84
CA PHE A 11 60.17 1.04 -54.66
C PHE A 11 61.04 -0.19 -54.41
N HIS A 12 62.17 0.02 -53.74
CA HIS A 12 62.88 -1.04 -53.01
C HIS A 12 63.77 -0.36 -51.96
N SER A 13 63.13 0.39 -51.06
CA SER A 13 63.77 0.75 -49.79
C SER A 13 63.82 -0.52 -48.95
N LEU A 14 65.04 -0.95 -48.65
CA LEU A 14 65.39 -2.01 -47.71
C LEU A 14 64.45 -1.95 -46.51
N GLN A 15 63.61 -2.98 -46.35
CA GLN A 15 62.82 -3.14 -45.14
C GLN A 15 63.80 -3.17 -43.97
N SER A 16 63.63 -2.27 -43.00
CA SER A 16 64.60 -2.10 -41.94
C SER A 16 64.72 -3.41 -41.15
N GLN A 17 65.92 -3.80 -40.72
CA GLN A 17 66.13 -5.03 -39.93
C GLN A 17 65.17 -5.10 -38.74
N VAL A 18 64.85 -3.94 -38.17
CA VAL A 18 63.88 -3.77 -37.07
C VAL A 18 62.45 -4.11 -37.49
N GLU A 19 62.03 -3.81 -38.72
CA GLU A 19 60.71 -4.22 -39.23
C GLU A 19 60.61 -5.73 -39.46
N LEU A 20 61.72 -6.37 -39.87
CA LEU A 20 61.75 -7.82 -40.05
C LEU A 20 61.74 -8.54 -38.70
N GLU A 21 62.51 -8.04 -37.72
CA GLU A 21 62.53 -8.55 -36.34
C GLU A 21 61.17 -8.34 -35.65
N LEU A 22 60.51 -7.20 -35.89
CA LEU A 22 59.15 -6.95 -35.42
C LEU A 22 58.14 -7.92 -36.06
N LEU A 23 58.24 -8.17 -37.37
CA LEU A 23 57.37 -9.12 -38.05
C LEU A 23 57.59 -10.56 -37.57
N GLU A 24 58.84 -10.93 -37.27
CA GLU A 24 59.18 -12.25 -36.71
C GLU A 24 58.52 -12.43 -35.32
N VAL A 25 58.63 -11.44 -34.44
CA VAL A 25 57.97 -11.44 -33.11
C VAL A 25 56.44 -11.47 -33.21
N LEU A 26 55.85 -10.79 -34.20
CA LEU A 26 54.40 -10.78 -34.40
C LEU A 26 53.85 -12.08 -35.03
N LEU A 27 54.70 -12.84 -35.73
CA LEU A 27 54.34 -14.11 -36.37
C LEU A 27 54.64 -15.32 -35.49
N GLU A 28 55.35 -15.13 -34.37
CA GLU A 28 55.55 -16.15 -33.35
C GLU A 28 54.22 -16.49 -32.67
N SER A 29 53.96 -17.77 -32.41
CA SER A 29 52.68 -18.23 -31.89
C SER A 29 52.37 -17.58 -30.54
N GLU A 30 51.22 -16.90 -30.44
CA GLU A 30 50.78 -16.16 -29.24
C GLU A 30 50.74 -17.03 -27.96
N ASP A 31 50.66 -18.36 -28.09
CA ASP A 31 50.65 -19.32 -26.99
C ASP A 31 51.91 -19.32 -26.11
N THR A 32 53.05 -18.84 -26.62
CA THR A 32 54.31 -18.81 -25.82
C THR A 32 54.61 -17.45 -25.20
N THR A 33 53.85 -16.41 -25.53
CA THR A 33 54.26 -15.02 -25.27
C THR A 33 53.48 -14.36 -24.14
N TYR A 34 52.31 -14.90 -23.74
CA TYR A 34 51.50 -14.28 -22.69
C TYR A 34 51.20 -15.23 -21.53
N PRO A 35 51.79 -15.00 -20.33
CA PRO A 35 51.52 -15.81 -19.12
C PRO A 35 50.08 -15.75 -18.60
N TRP A 36 49.24 -14.91 -19.22
CA TRP A 36 47.87 -14.61 -18.80
C TRP A 36 46.91 -14.90 -19.94
N ASN A 37 46.95 -16.10 -20.52
CA ASN A 37 45.94 -16.52 -21.48
C ASN A 37 44.65 -16.85 -20.69
N PRO A 38 43.60 -16.01 -20.74
CA PRO A 38 42.35 -16.26 -20.00
C PRO A 38 41.50 -17.38 -20.63
N THR A 39 41.95 -17.93 -21.75
CA THR A 39 41.33 -19.04 -22.48
C THR A 39 42.05 -20.36 -22.22
N ASP A 40 43.11 -20.36 -21.41
CA ASP A 40 43.81 -21.56 -20.96
C ASP A 40 43.09 -22.17 -19.75
N ASP A 41 42.92 -23.49 -19.75
CA ASP A 41 42.18 -24.22 -18.69
C ASP A 41 42.88 -24.06 -17.33
N GLU A 42 44.20 -23.86 -17.30
CA GLU A 42 44.95 -23.61 -16.05
C GLU A 42 44.76 -22.18 -15.50
N SER A 43 44.30 -21.24 -16.32
CA SER A 43 44.03 -19.87 -15.88
C SER A 43 42.78 -19.79 -15.00
N GLU A 44 41.73 -20.55 -15.33
CA GLU A 44 40.50 -20.64 -14.52
C GLU A 44 40.82 -21.17 -13.11
N VAL A 45 41.64 -22.21 -13.01
CA VAL A 45 42.10 -22.78 -11.72
C VAL A 45 42.86 -21.76 -10.88
N TYR A 46 43.76 -20.98 -11.49
CA TYR A 46 44.51 -19.93 -10.80
C TYR A 46 43.60 -18.80 -10.26
N PHE A 47 42.59 -18.38 -11.04
CA PHE A 47 41.64 -17.36 -10.60
C PHE A 47 40.71 -17.87 -9.50
N ASP A 48 40.23 -19.10 -9.60
CA ASP A 48 39.42 -19.75 -8.56
C ASP A 48 40.16 -19.87 -7.22
N GLU A 49 41.45 -20.21 -7.24
CA GLU A 49 42.29 -20.26 -6.05
C GLU A 49 42.47 -18.87 -5.40
N LEU A 50 42.60 -17.82 -6.22
CA LEU A 50 42.68 -16.43 -5.74
C LEU A 50 41.35 -15.95 -5.15
N GLU A 51 40.22 -16.30 -5.76
CA GLU A 51 38.89 -15.95 -5.27
C GLU A 51 38.58 -16.65 -3.94
N GLN A 52 38.94 -17.93 -3.80
CA GLN A 52 38.83 -18.64 -2.53
C GLN A 52 39.70 -18.05 -1.41
N GLN A 53 40.90 -17.54 -1.74
CA GLN A 53 41.74 -16.85 -0.76
C GLN A 53 41.13 -15.54 -0.25
N PHE A 54 40.28 -14.90 -1.06
CA PHE A 54 39.71 -13.61 -0.72
C PHE A 54 38.58 -13.68 0.30
N GLY A 55 38.03 -14.86 0.60
CA GLY A 55 37.04 -15.08 1.67
C GLY A 55 35.84 -14.13 1.63
N MET A 56 35.59 -13.49 0.48
CA MET A 56 34.59 -12.43 0.34
C MET A 56 33.19 -13.00 0.39
N GLU A 57 32.96 -14.21 -0.12
CA GLU A 57 31.65 -14.86 -0.10
C GLU A 57 31.08 -14.96 1.33
N GLU A 58 31.89 -15.42 2.29
CA GLU A 58 31.45 -15.61 3.69
C GLU A 58 31.24 -14.27 4.40
N LEU A 59 32.10 -13.28 4.12
CA LEU A 59 31.97 -11.92 4.65
C LEU A 59 30.75 -11.21 4.04
N LEU A 60 30.47 -11.43 2.76
CA LEU A 60 29.36 -10.83 2.04
C LEU A 60 28.02 -11.42 2.50
N ASP A 61 27.91 -12.73 2.68
CA ASP A 61 26.65 -13.36 3.12
C ASP A 61 26.29 -12.99 4.57
N GLU A 62 27.26 -12.98 5.47
CA GLU A 62 27.02 -12.62 6.87
C GLU A 62 26.74 -11.10 7.03
N GLU A 63 27.47 -10.25 6.30
CA GLU A 63 27.25 -8.80 6.33
C GLU A 63 25.95 -8.40 5.62
N MET A 64 25.64 -9.00 4.46
CA MET A 64 24.42 -8.75 3.71
C MET A 64 23.19 -9.18 4.50
N SER A 65 23.19 -10.37 5.11
CA SER A 65 22.06 -10.83 5.92
C SER A 65 21.85 -9.93 7.14
N THR A 66 22.90 -9.61 7.89
CA THR A 66 22.81 -8.74 9.07
C THR A 66 22.37 -7.32 8.71
N ARG A 67 22.91 -6.77 7.62
CA ARG A 67 22.64 -5.40 7.18
C ARG A 67 21.28 -5.26 6.51
N SER A 68 20.84 -6.26 5.75
CA SER A 68 19.48 -6.31 5.21
C SER A 68 18.45 -6.43 6.33
N GLN A 69 18.67 -7.30 7.32
CA GLN A 69 17.80 -7.40 8.49
C GLN A 69 17.70 -6.06 9.23
N THR A 70 18.84 -5.40 9.44
CA THR A 70 18.89 -4.07 10.09
C THR A 70 18.15 -3.02 9.27
N PHE A 71 18.31 -3.03 7.95
CA PHE A 71 17.61 -2.13 7.03
C PHE A 71 16.09 -2.34 7.05
N TYR A 72 15.62 -3.59 6.99
CA TYR A 72 14.19 -3.91 7.06
C TYR A 72 13.60 -3.50 8.42
N ASN A 73 14.31 -3.76 9.52
CA ASN A 73 13.90 -3.31 10.84
C ASN A 73 13.83 -1.77 10.93
N GLN A 74 14.77 -1.05 10.30
CA GLN A 74 14.72 0.41 10.23
C GLN A 74 13.53 0.92 9.41
N LEU A 75 13.23 0.29 8.27
CA LEU A 75 12.05 0.60 7.48
C LEU A 75 10.76 0.38 8.27
N ASP A 76 10.65 -0.74 9.00
CA ASP A 76 9.46 -1.06 9.79
C ASP A 76 9.25 -0.06 10.94
N ASN A 77 10.33 0.38 11.58
CA ASN A 77 10.28 1.46 12.58
C ASN A 77 9.83 2.78 11.97
N LEU A 78 10.38 3.18 10.81
CA LEU A 78 9.97 4.40 10.12
C LEU A 78 8.50 4.33 9.69
N TRP A 79 8.02 3.18 9.21
CA TRP A 79 6.61 3.00 8.82
C TRP A 79 5.67 2.97 10.03
N SER A 80 6.11 2.41 11.15
CA SER A 80 5.40 2.50 12.43
C SER A 80 5.29 3.94 12.93
N GLU A 81 6.34 4.75 12.76
CA GLU A 81 6.33 6.18 13.10
C GLU A 81 5.42 6.99 12.17
N VAL A 82 5.41 6.69 10.87
CA VAL A 82 4.50 7.33 9.90
C VAL A 82 3.03 7.05 10.23
N SER A 83 2.71 5.87 10.75
CA SER A 83 1.36 5.52 11.23
C SER A 83 0.90 6.42 12.39
N ASN A 84 1.84 6.92 13.19
CA ASN A 84 1.58 7.77 14.36
C ASN A 84 1.70 9.28 14.06
N HIS A 85 2.23 9.66 12.90
CA HIS A 85 2.46 11.06 12.56
C HIS A 85 1.18 11.70 11.99
N SER A 86 0.68 12.74 12.65
CA SER A 86 -0.58 13.43 12.33
C SER A 86 -0.66 14.05 10.93
N TYR A 87 0.46 14.11 10.20
CA TYR A 87 0.55 14.69 8.86
C TYR A 87 0.15 13.70 7.75
N TYR A 88 0.38 12.39 7.95
CA TYR A 88 0.04 11.36 6.97
C TYR A 88 -1.06 10.51 7.60
N LYS A 89 -2.29 10.69 7.14
CA LYS A 89 -3.52 10.08 7.68
C LYS A 89 -3.61 8.55 7.47
N CYS A 90 -2.52 7.79 7.60
CA CYS A 90 -2.55 6.33 7.45
C CYS A 90 -3.13 5.59 8.67
N SER A 91 -3.16 6.18 9.87
CA SER A 91 -3.94 5.65 11.00
C SER A 91 -5.38 6.19 11.09
N MET A 92 -5.88 6.81 10.02
CA MET A 92 -7.25 7.37 10.00
C MET A 92 -8.27 6.29 10.38
N GLU A 93 -8.20 5.08 9.84
CA GLU A 93 -9.28 4.10 10.04
C GLU A 93 -9.47 3.74 11.51
N HIS A 94 -8.40 3.33 12.22
CA HIS A 94 -8.51 2.94 13.62
C HIS A 94 -8.83 4.11 14.56
N SER A 95 -8.23 5.29 14.31
CA SER A 95 -8.50 6.50 15.09
C SER A 95 -9.94 6.99 14.87
N LEU A 96 -10.41 7.02 13.62
CA LEU A 96 -11.76 7.40 13.24
C LEU A 96 -12.79 6.44 13.83
N ILE A 97 -12.60 5.12 13.72
CA ILE A 97 -13.47 4.11 14.34
C ILE A 97 -13.55 4.33 15.85
N SER A 98 -12.43 4.55 16.54
CA SER A 98 -12.43 4.77 17.99
C SER A 98 -13.15 6.07 18.40
N SER A 99 -13.03 7.13 17.59
CA SER A 99 -13.73 8.40 17.82
C SER A 99 -15.23 8.31 17.54
N LEU A 100 -15.61 7.58 16.49
CA LEU A 100 -16.99 7.28 16.10
C LEU A 100 -17.68 6.44 17.17
N GLN A 101 -17.03 5.38 17.64
CA GLN A 101 -17.52 4.55 18.75
C GLN A 101 -17.76 5.39 20.00
N LYS A 102 -16.80 6.23 20.42
CA LYS A 102 -16.97 7.11 21.58
C LYS A 102 -18.19 8.03 21.42
N SER A 103 -18.38 8.62 20.25
CA SER A 103 -19.52 9.51 20.03
C SER A 103 -20.85 8.76 20.01
N LEU A 104 -20.90 7.58 19.40
CA LEU A 104 -22.10 6.73 19.39
C LEU A 104 -22.46 6.27 20.80
N HIS A 105 -21.46 5.85 21.59
CA HIS A 105 -21.67 5.54 23.00
C HIS A 105 -22.21 6.76 23.75
N THR A 106 -21.65 7.96 23.57
CA THR A 106 -22.21 9.15 24.25
C THR A 106 -23.64 9.50 23.84
N ALA A 107 -24.03 9.24 22.59
CA ALA A 107 -25.34 9.58 22.07
C ALA A 107 -26.41 8.51 22.32
N PHE A 108 -26.02 7.24 22.49
CA PHE A 108 -26.95 6.10 22.55
C PHE A 108 -26.73 5.14 23.73
N ALA A 109 -25.81 5.46 24.67
CA ALA A 109 -25.46 4.58 25.79
C ALA A 109 -26.63 4.13 26.67
N ALA A 110 -27.71 4.93 26.76
CA ALA A 110 -28.83 4.64 27.65
C ALA A 110 -29.79 3.56 27.11
N GLY A 111 -29.74 3.24 25.81
CA GLY A 111 -30.82 2.49 25.16
C GLY A 111 -30.42 1.39 24.18
N VAL A 112 -29.13 1.16 23.91
CA VAL A 112 -28.68 0.21 22.86
C VAL A 112 -27.51 -0.66 23.35
N PRO A 113 -27.44 -1.96 23.02
CA PRO A 113 -26.31 -2.81 23.35
C PRO A 113 -25.00 -2.31 22.73
N GLN A 114 -23.92 -2.35 23.52
CA GLN A 114 -22.61 -1.86 23.07
C GLN A 114 -22.05 -2.62 21.86
N GLY A 115 -22.36 -3.93 21.75
CA GLY A 115 -21.96 -4.73 20.59
C GLY A 115 -22.54 -4.19 19.28
N TRP A 116 -23.80 -3.75 19.29
CA TRP A 116 -24.48 -3.19 18.13
C TRP A 116 -23.86 -1.87 17.69
N LEU A 117 -23.56 -0.98 18.65
CA LEU A 117 -22.91 0.30 18.35
C LEU A 117 -21.51 0.11 17.75
N ASN A 118 -20.76 -0.88 18.24
CA ASN A 118 -19.42 -1.17 17.73
C ASN A 118 -19.46 -1.79 16.32
N GLU A 119 -20.39 -2.70 16.05
CA GLU A 119 -20.58 -3.29 14.72
C GLU A 119 -21.03 -2.24 13.69
N ILE A 120 -21.97 -1.35 14.05
CA ILE A 120 -22.38 -0.25 13.16
C ILE A 120 -21.22 0.71 12.92
N ALA A 121 -20.44 1.06 13.95
CA ALA A 121 -19.30 1.97 13.80
C ALA A 121 -18.21 1.41 12.87
N THR A 122 -17.87 0.13 13.03
CA THR A 122 -16.85 -0.55 12.21
C THR A 122 -17.32 -0.65 10.76
N LYS A 123 -18.57 -1.10 10.54
CA LYS A 123 -19.13 -1.23 9.19
C LYS A 123 -19.34 0.12 8.50
N ALA A 124 -19.77 1.15 9.24
CA ALA A 124 -19.88 2.49 8.71
C ALA A 124 -18.52 3.03 8.25
N ALA A 125 -17.45 2.82 9.02
CA ALA A 125 -16.10 3.24 8.63
C ALA A 125 -15.58 2.47 7.40
N GLU A 126 -15.87 1.19 7.26
CA GLU A 126 -15.50 0.37 6.09
C GLU A 126 -16.25 0.77 4.81
N ILE A 127 -17.56 1.03 4.92
CA ILE A 127 -18.46 1.24 3.78
C ILE A 127 -18.54 2.71 3.36
N PHE A 128 -18.08 3.64 4.21
CA PHE A 128 -18.13 5.06 3.92
C PHE A 128 -17.33 5.41 2.67
N SER A 129 -18.07 5.62 1.59
CA SER A 129 -17.53 6.02 0.30
C SER A 129 -18.40 7.12 -0.28
N PRO A 130 -17.82 8.24 -0.74
CA PRO A 130 -18.59 9.35 -1.32
C PRO A 130 -19.28 8.97 -2.64
N GLN A 131 -18.96 7.81 -3.22
CA GLN A 131 -19.50 7.35 -4.51
C GLN A 131 -20.76 6.50 -4.37
N GLN A 132 -21.04 5.96 -3.18
CA GLN A 132 -22.19 5.07 -2.94
C GLN A 132 -23.40 5.86 -2.43
N SER A 133 -24.62 5.44 -2.79
CA SER A 133 -25.84 6.09 -2.31
C SER A 133 -26.00 5.94 -0.80
N MET A 134 -26.44 7.00 -0.11
CA MET A 134 -26.67 7.00 1.34
C MET A 134 -27.60 5.85 1.77
N GLY A 135 -28.62 5.54 0.96
CA GLY A 135 -29.54 4.44 1.23
C GLY A 135 -28.87 3.07 1.22
N GLU A 136 -27.96 2.81 0.27
CA GLU A 136 -27.21 1.54 0.23
C GLU A 136 -26.24 1.42 1.40
N GLN A 137 -25.53 2.50 1.75
CA GLN A 137 -24.61 2.50 2.89
C GLN A 137 -25.33 2.18 4.21
N LEU A 138 -26.53 2.76 4.41
CA LEU A 138 -27.37 2.49 5.59
C LEU A 138 -27.80 1.03 5.67
N VAL A 139 -28.29 0.47 4.57
CA VAL A 139 -28.77 -0.92 4.53
C VAL A 139 -27.62 -1.88 4.82
N GLN A 140 -26.44 -1.67 4.23
CA GLN A 140 -25.27 -2.52 4.47
C GLN A 140 -24.78 -2.43 5.92
N CYS A 141 -24.77 -1.24 6.52
CA CYS A 141 -24.42 -1.07 7.93
C CYS A 141 -25.38 -1.85 8.85
N VAL A 142 -26.69 -1.75 8.60
CA VAL A 142 -27.71 -2.39 9.44
C VAL A 142 -27.78 -3.89 9.22
N GLN A 143 -27.53 -4.37 8.01
CA GLN A 143 -27.54 -5.79 7.70
C GLN A 143 -26.43 -6.56 8.44
N SER A 144 -25.35 -5.88 8.84
CA SER A 144 -24.33 -6.49 9.70
C SER A 144 -24.85 -6.90 11.08
N VAL A 145 -25.81 -6.13 11.62
CA VAL A 145 -26.36 -6.32 12.96
C VAL A 145 -27.69 -7.06 12.93
N LEU A 146 -28.43 -6.96 11.81
CA LEU A 146 -29.72 -7.62 11.57
C LEU A 146 -29.65 -8.48 10.28
N PRO A 147 -28.91 -9.60 10.30
CA PRO A 147 -28.73 -10.43 9.09
C PRO A 147 -30.01 -11.13 8.62
N THR A 148 -30.98 -11.33 9.52
CA THR A 148 -32.25 -12.03 9.23
C THR A 148 -33.22 -11.17 8.40
N TRP A 149 -33.01 -9.86 8.34
CA TRP A 149 -33.90 -8.93 7.63
C TRP A 149 -33.58 -8.89 6.13
N ALA A 150 -34.63 -8.87 5.30
CA ALA A 150 -34.49 -8.70 3.86
C ALA A 150 -34.00 -7.29 3.53
N ALA A 151 -33.10 -7.17 2.56
CA ALA A 151 -32.56 -5.88 2.14
C ALA A 151 -33.66 -4.92 1.65
N ASP A 152 -34.68 -5.45 0.94
CA ASP A 152 -35.80 -4.66 0.44
C ASP A 152 -36.60 -3.97 1.56
N ASP A 153 -36.82 -4.68 2.68
CA ASP A 153 -37.52 -4.13 3.85
C ASP A 153 -36.68 -3.06 4.54
N LEU A 154 -35.37 -3.29 4.65
CA LEU A 154 -34.43 -2.29 5.17
C LEU A 154 -34.38 -1.03 4.28
N PHE A 155 -34.47 -1.18 2.96
CA PHE A 155 -34.56 -0.04 2.04
C PHE A 155 -35.84 0.78 2.28
N VAL A 156 -36.99 0.12 2.52
CA VAL A 156 -38.24 0.83 2.84
C VAL A 156 -38.08 1.64 4.13
N LEU A 157 -37.44 1.07 5.15
CA LEU A 157 -37.17 1.75 6.42
C LEU A 157 -36.10 2.85 6.30
N ALA A 158 -35.15 2.71 5.37
CA ALA A 158 -34.08 3.69 5.13
C ALA A 158 -34.53 4.87 4.26
N ARG A 159 -35.61 4.76 3.47
CA ARG A 159 -36.13 5.83 2.59
C ARG A 159 -36.28 7.20 3.26
N PRO A 160 -36.83 7.33 4.49
CA PRO A 160 -36.94 8.62 5.17
C PRO A 160 -35.59 9.30 5.43
N PHE A 161 -34.53 8.50 5.60
CA PHE A 161 -33.18 8.97 5.87
C PHE A 161 -32.35 9.15 4.57
N ALA A 162 -32.58 8.31 3.56
CA ALA A 162 -31.88 8.33 2.30
C ALA A 162 -32.35 9.45 1.34
N TYR A 163 -33.64 9.81 1.36
CA TYR A 163 -34.23 10.81 0.46
C TYR A 163 -34.76 12.03 1.23
N ALA A 164 -33.84 12.80 1.82
CA ALA A 164 -34.15 13.94 2.70
C ALA A 164 -34.71 15.21 2.00
N MET A 165 -34.93 15.22 0.68
CA MET A 165 -35.40 16.44 -0.03
C MET A 165 -36.86 16.86 0.29
N ARG A 166 -37.61 16.14 1.12
CA ARG A 166 -39.06 16.39 1.35
C ARG A 166 -39.51 16.58 2.80
N SER A 167 -38.65 16.46 3.82
CA SER A 167 -39.06 16.71 5.21
C SER A 167 -37.85 16.98 6.10
N SER A 168 -38.01 17.80 7.14
CA SER A 168 -36.96 18.27 8.04
C SER A 168 -36.20 17.11 8.71
N GLU A 169 -35.00 16.87 8.21
CA GLU A 169 -33.99 15.87 8.60
C GLU A 169 -33.80 15.69 10.13
N SER A 170 -33.93 16.77 10.90
CA SER A 170 -33.73 16.75 12.36
C SER A 170 -34.88 16.12 13.14
N HIS A 171 -36.10 16.15 12.61
CA HIS A 171 -37.30 15.83 13.40
C HIS A 171 -37.57 14.32 13.53
N ASN A 172 -37.18 13.54 12.51
CA ASN A 172 -37.33 12.08 12.52
C ASN A 172 -36.25 11.40 13.35
N MET A 173 -35.01 11.92 13.34
CA MET A 173 -33.91 11.34 14.12
C MET A 173 -34.11 11.58 15.62
N THR A 174 -34.40 12.82 16.02
CA THR A 174 -34.64 13.16 17.43
C THR A 174 -35.86 12.45 18.02
N SER A 175 -36.93 12.25 17.25
CA SER A 175 -38.10 11.50 17.71
C SER A 175 -37.81 10.00 17.89
N VAL A 176 -37.05 9.38 16.99
CA VAL A 176 -36.63 7.97 17.14
C VAL A 176 -35.71 7.79 18.34
N ILE A 177 -34.75 8.71 18.55
CA ILE A 177 -33.84 8.69 19.70
C ILE A 177 -34.58 8.87 21.03
N ASN A 178 -35.48 9.87 21.12
CA ASN A 178 -36.24 10.13 22.35
C ASN A 178 -37.20 8.98 22.72
N ASN A 179 -37.69 8.23 21.73
CA ASN A 179 -38.52 7.05 21.98
C ASN A 179 -37.70 5.87 22.56
N VAL A 180 -36.40 5.81 22.28
CA VAL A 180 -35.48 4.78 22.74
C VAL A 180 -34.88 5.12 24.11
N GLU A 181 -34.54 6.39 24.37
CA GLU A 181 -34.04 6.79 25.69
C GLU A 181 -35.01 6.50 26.84
N ASN A 182 -36.31 6.40 26.54
CA ASN A 182 -37.35 6.15 27.53
C ASN A 182 -37.76 4.65 27.65
N ARG A 183 -37.17 3.73 26.88
CA ARG A 183 -37.54 2.30 26.88
C ARG A 183 -36.32 1.38 26.82
N GLU A 184 -36.37 0.29 27.57
CA GLU A 184 -35.31 -0.73 27.50
C GLU A 184 -35.30 -1.40 26.10
N TRP A 185 -34.12 -1.53 25.49
CA TRP A 185 -33.90 -2.12 24.17
C TRP A 185 -34.63 -3.45 23.92
N THR A 186 -34.69 -4.28 24.96
CA THR A 186 -35.31 -5.61 24.97
C THR A 186 -36.84 -5.59 24.89
N SER A 187 -37.46 -4.43 25.16
CA SER A 187 -38.91 -4.24 25.08
C SER A 187 -39.40 -3.76 23.72
N LEU A 188 -38.48 -3.40 22.82
CA LEU A 188 -38.76 -2.89 21.48
C LEU A 188 -39.11 -4.04 20.52
N SER A 189 -40.05 -3.77 19.61
CA SER A 189 -40.35 -4.65 18.49
C SER A 189 -39.16 -4.75 17.53
N GLU A 190 -39.02 -5.87 16.80
CA GLU A 190 -37.97 -6.04 15.79
C GLU A 190 -37.96 -4.92 14.73
N ILE A 191 -39.14 -4.41 14.36
CA ILE A 191 -39.30 -3.27 13.44
C ILE A 191 -38.77 -1.98 14.06
N GLU A 192 -38.97 -1.79 15.36
CA GLU A 192 -38.47 -0.62 16.09
C GLU A 192 -36.96 -0.69 16.24
N GLN A 193 -36.41 -1.86 16.58
CA GLN A 193 -34.96 -2.09 16.62
C GLN A 193 -34.31 -1.83 15.26
N ALA A 194 -34.95 -2.25 14.17
CA ALA A 194 -34.48 -1.97 12.80
C ALA A 194 -34.51 -0.47 12.44
N LYS A 195 -35.56 0.26 12.87
CA LYS A 195 -35.61 1.71 12.66
C LYS A 195 -34.54 2.45 13.45
N VAL A 196 -34.27 2.01 14.67
CA VAL A 196 -33.27 2.62 15.55
C VAL A 196 -31.86 2.33 15.01
N SER A 197 -31.58 1.10 14.56
CA SER A 197 -30.29 0.77 13.94
C SER A 197 -30.03 1.57 12.67
N ILE A 198 -31.05 1.79 11.82
CA ILE A 198 -30.96 2.69 10.65
C ILE A 198 -30.65 4.13 11.08
N ALA A 199 -31.32 4.63 12.13
CA ALA A 199 -31.07 5.98 12.63
C ALA A 199 -29.64 6.14 13.20
N ILE A 200 -29.13 5.12 13.88
CA ILE A 200 -27.75 5.08 14.40
C ILE A 200 -26.74 5.04 13.25
N ALA A 201 -26.96 4.19 12.24
CA ALA A 201 -26.13 4.13 11.05
C ALA A 201 -26.10 5.47 10.32
N TYR A 202 -27.24 6.15 10.21
CA TYR A 202 -27.34 7.48 9.61
C TYR A 202 -26.55 8.54 10.39
N TYR A 203 -26.67 8.54 11.72
CA TYR A 203 -25.88 9.41 12.57
C TYR A 203 -24.37 9.14 12.41
N ALA A 204 -23.98 7.86 12.35
CA ALA A 204 -22.57 7.47 12.19
C ALA A 204 -21.98 7.96 10.86
N LEU A 205 -22.69 7.77 9.74
CA LEU A 205 -22.26 8.24 8.42
C LEU A 205 -22.16 9.77 8.35
N LYS A 206 -23.14 10.49 8.92
CA LYS A 206 -23.11 11.96 9.00
C LYS A 206 -21.96 12.48 9.85
N GLN A 207 -21.64 11.77 10.92
CA GLN A 207 -20.49 12.12 11.76
C GLN A 207 -19.17 11.88 11.01
N LEU A 208 -19.08 10.83 10.21
CA LEU A 208 -17.91 10.53 9.39
C LEU A 208 -17.70 11.57 8.27
N ASP A 209 -18.78 12.03 7.64
CA ASP A 209 -18.77 13.18 6.73
C ASP A 209 -18.26 14.46 7.41
N SER A 210 -18.69 14.71 8.65
CA SER A 210 -18.22 15.85 9.44
C SER A 210 -16.73 15.77 9.82
N PHE A 211 -16.19 14.55 9.99
CA PHE A 211 -14.76 14.34 10.22
C PHE A 211 -13.96 14.57 8.94
N GLN A 212 -14.46 14.16 7.78
CA GLN A 212 -13.82 14.45 6.49
C GLN A 212 -13.84 15.95 6.16
N SER A 213 -14.95 16.64 6.40
CA SER A 213 -15.04 18.08 6.12
C SER A 213 -14.13 18.95 7.00
N LYS A 214 -13.70 18.45 8.16
CA LYS A 214 -12.79 19.16 9.08
C LYS A 214 -11.31 18.87 8.85
N ALA A 215 -10.99 17.88 8.03
CA ALA A 215 -9.65 17.35 7.85
C ALA A 215 -9.04 17.76 6.51
#